data_AF-A0A542Y4H8-F1
#
_entry.id   AF-A0A542Y4H8-F1
#
_cell.length_a   1.000
_cell.length_b   1.000
_cell.length_c   1.000
_cell.angle_alpha   90.00
_cell.angle_beta   90.00
_cell.angle_gamma   90.00
#
_symmetry.space_group_name_H-M   'P 1'
#
loop_
_entity.id
_entity.type
_entity.pdbx_description
1 polymer ?
#
loop_
_entity_poly.entity_id
_entity_poly.type
_entity_poly.pdbx_seq_one_letter_code
_entity_poly.pdbx_strand_id
1 'polypeptide(L)'
;MAQCEAQTKRKDEEALRQCRRYAVAGSTFCQAHGGMKDTTTPEKPRLRNDRGNQVQCSANSKRTGERCQRKAILGGTVCKHHGGAVPQVKAKARERMEALIAPAIQELQNILTKTDTSDADRLRAITLLLDRTGFGAKSEVGIEVKKYEQIAVSVIRELPEALEEAEIVENDPDEKTIEVETKSSENAIEEWPGEDQEAAERYPDPIPLIPRMEGAALPPRHLR
;
A
#
# COMPACT_ATOMS: atom_id res chain seq x y z
N MET A 1 2.30 -48.56 3.02
CA MET A 1 3.09 -47.38 3.43
C MET A 1 4.42 -47.90 3.94
N ALA A 2 5.55 -47.40 3.42
CA ALA A 2 6.87 -47.82 3.88
C ALA A 2 7.07 -47.44 5.36
N GLN A 3 7.81 -48.26 6.12
CA GLN A 3 8.20 -47.94 7.48
C GLN A 3 9.42 -47.02 7.47
N CYS A 4 9.56 -46.19 8.51
CA CYS A 4 10.70 -45.30 8.68
C CYS A 4 12.00 -46.10 8.81
N GLU A 5 13.04 -45.72 8.07
CA GLU A 5 14.34 -46.40 8.09
C GLU A 5 15.25 -45.98 9.25
N ALA A 6 14.86 -44.96 10.03
CA ALA A 6 15.65 -44.50 11.17
C ALA A 6 15.76 -45.56 12.26
N GLN A 7 16.96 -45.74 12.79
CA GLN A 7 17.22 -46.60 13.94
C GLN A 7 17.18 -45.80 15.23
N THR A 8 16.47 -46.32 16.23
CA THR A 8 16.28 -45.68 17.54
C THR A 8 16.78 -46.60 18.64
N LYS A 9 17.36 -46.03 19.70
CA LYS A 9 17.77 -46.74 20.90
C LYS A 9 16.69 -46.53 21.97
N ARG A 10 16.15 -47.60 22.55
CA ARG A 10 15.33 -47.50 23.77
C ARG A 10 16.25 -47.35 24.98
N LYS A 11 15.79 -46.66 26.02
CA LYS A 11 16.59 -46.38 27.22
C LYS A 11 17.11 -47.65 27.90
N ASP A 12 16.39 -48.76 27.76
CA ASP A 12 16.64 -50.02 28.47
C ASP A 12 17.29 -51.10 27.58
N GLU A 13 17.63 -50.78 26.32
CA GLU A 13 18.20 -51.73 25.36
C GLU A 13 19.44 -51.13 24.67
N GLU A 14 20.52 -51.91 24.61
CA GLU A 14 21.74 -51.50 23.89
C GLU A 14 21.59 -51.55 22.36
N ALA A 15 20.73 -52.45 21.87
CA ALA A 15 20.51 -52.66 20.44
C ALA A 15 19.64 -51.57 19.80
N LEU A 16 20.09 -51.08 18.64
CA LEU A 16 19.35 -50.16 17.79
C LEU A 16 18.20 -50.91 17.10
N ARG A 17 16.97 -50.38 17.22
CA ARG A 17 15.78 -50.93 16.56
C ARG A 17 15.22 -49.93 15.54
N GLN A 18 14.73 -50.44 14.42
CA GLN A 18 14.07 -49.63 13.42
C GLN A 18 12.81 -48.95 13.98
N CYS A 19 12.63 -47.68 13.64
CA CYS A 19 11.49 -46.89 14.04
C CYS A 19 10.21 -47.48 13.45
N ARG A 20 9.24 -47.81 14.32
CA ARG A 20 7.96 -48.41 13.91
C ARG A 20 6.97 -47.44 13.26
N ARG A 21 7.30 -46.15 13.19
CA ARG A 21 6.43 -45.15 12.55
C ARG A 21 6.50 -45.29 11.04
N TYR A 22 5.40 -44.99 10.36
CA TYR A 22 5.38 -44.94 8.90
C TYR A 22 6.17 -43.75 8.37
N ALA A 23 6.84 -43.95 7.24
CA ALA A 23 7.51 -42.88 6.51
C ALA A 23 6.48 -41.91 5.92
N VAL A 24 6.84 -40.63 5.87
CA VAL A 24 5.98 -39.61 5.27
C VAL A 24 6.01 -39.75 3.75
N ALA A 25 4.88 -39.53 3.06
CA ALA A 25 4.80 -39.62 1.61
C ALA A 25 5.85 -38.72 0.93
N GLY A 26 6.71 -39.32 0.10
CA GLY A 26 7.86 -38.66 -0.54
C GLY A 26 9.19 -38.78 0.21
N SER A 27 9.20 -39.31 1.43
CA SER A 27 10.42 -39.45 2.25
C SER A 27 10.63 -40.88 2.78
N THR A 28 11.86 -41.21 3.15
CA THR A 28 12.24 -42.49 3.80
C THR A 28 12.10 -42.45 5.33
N PHE A 29 11.89 -41.27 5.90
CA PHE A 29 11.82 -41.05 7.35
C PHE A 29 10.41 -40.64 7.81
N CYS A 30 10.10 -40.82 9.09
CA CYS A 30 8.88 -40.28 9.70
C CYS A 30 9.10 -38.83 10.15
N GLN A 31 8.02 -38.12 10.50
CA GLN A 31 8.09 -36.72 10.96
C GLN A 31 9.05 -36.48 12.13
N ALA A 32 9.24 -37.46 13.00
CA ALA A 32 10.14 -37.35 14.15
C ALA A 32 11.62 -37.58 13.81
N HIS A 33 11.91 -38.12 12.63
CA HIS A 33 13.28 -38.39 12.14
C HIS A 33 13.58 -37.61 10.87
N GLY A 34 12.99 -36.43 10.71
CA GLY A 34 13.28 -35.52 9.59
C GLY A 34 12.51 -35.80 8.30
N GLY A 35 11.55 -36.73 8.31
CA GLY A 35 10.61 -36.91 7.20
C GLY A 35 9.67 -35.73 7.07
N MET A 36 10.02 -34.76 6.24
CA MET A 36 9.13 -33.67 5.86
C MET A 36 8.24 -34.14 4.71
N LYS A 37 6.96 -33.72 4.73
CA LYS A 37 6.10 -33.91 3.57
C LYS A 37 6.72 -33.12 2.44
N ASP A 38 6.91 -33.74 1.28
CA ASP A 38 7.27 -33.03 0.05
C ASP A 38 6.17 -31.99 -0.24
N THR A 39 6.43 -30.75 0.18
CA THR A 39 5.63 -29.57 -0.17
C THR A 39 5.98 -29.05 -1.56
N THR A 40 6.79 -29.82 -2.32
CA THR A 40 7.17 -29.57 -3.71
C THR A 40 5.99 -29.69 -4.68
N THR A 41 4.87 -30.28 -4.26
CA THR A 41 3.60 -29.93 -4.88
C THR A 41 3.21 -28.57 -4.29
N PRO A 42 3.18 -27.48 -5.07
CA PRO A 42 2.64 -26.23 -4.56
C PRO A 42 1.17 -26.48 -4.26
N GLU A 43 0.84 -26.82 -3.01
CA GLU A 43 -0.48 -26.56 -2.50
C GLU A 43 -0.69 -25.08 -2.80
N LYS A 44 -1.55 -24.77 -3.77
CA LYS A 44 -1.89 -23.39 -4.13
C LYS A 44 -2.01 -22.66 -2.81
N PRO A 45 -1.19 -21.62 -2.54
CA PRO A 45 -1.26 -20.92 -1.27
C PRO A 45 -2.73 -20.62 -1.09
N ARG A 46 -3.33 -21.18 -0.04
CA ARG A 46 -4.72 -20.87 0.28
C ARG A 46 -4.66 -19.40 0.63
N LEU A 47 -4.88 -18.54 -0.36
CA LEU A 47 -4.96 -17.11 -0.17
C LEU A 47 -5.97 -16.98 0.97
N ARG A 48 -5.50 -16.48 2.12
CA ARG A 48 -6.29 -16.38 3.35
C ARG A 48 -7.58 -15.55 3.16
N ASN A 49 -7.74 -14.95 1.98
CA ASN A 49 -8.79 -14.02 1.61
C ASN A 49 -9.95 -14.66 0.80
N ASP A 50 -9.94 -15.95 0.48
CA ASP A 50 -10.86 -16.46 -0.55
C ASP A 50 -12.26 -16.89 -0.04
N ARG A 51 -12.45 -17.10 1.28
CA ARG A 51 -13.72 -17.66 1.79
C ARG A 51 -14.31 -17.05 3.05
N GLY A 52 -13.55 -16.28 3.83
CA GLY A 52 -13.97 -15.91 5.19
C GLY A 52 -14.59 -14.52 5.38
N ASN A 53 -14.21 -13.52 4.58
CA ASN A 53 -14.50 -12.13 4.92
C ASN A 53 -15.26 -11.33 3.84
N GLN A 54 -15.92 -12.02 2.91
CA GLN A 54 -16.80 -11.34 1.97
C GLN A 54 -18.19 -11.26 2.59
N VAL A 55 -18.68 -10.04 2.75
CA VAL A 55 -19.98 -9.73 3.36
C VAL A 55 -21.07 -10.56 2.67
N GLN A 56 -21.86 -11.28 3.47
CA GLN A 56 -23.01 -12.03 2.97
C GLN A 56 -24.11 -11.07 2.52
N CYS A 57 -24.86 -11.48 1.50
CA CYS A 57 -26.00 -10.71 1.03
C CYS A 57 -26.99 -10.44 2.18
N SER A 58 -27.42 -9.18 2.31
CA SER A 58 -28.39 -8.75 3.31
C SER A 58 -29.83 -9.13 2.98
N ALA A 59 -30.12 -9.49 1.73
CA ALA A 59 -31.47 -9.83 1.30
C ALA A 59 -31.87 -11.24 1.74
N ASN A 60 -33.18 -11.47 1.92
CA ASN A 60 -33.74 -12.78 2.21
C ASN A 60 -34.17 -13.50 0.93
N SER A 61 -34.05 -14.82 0.93
CA SER A 61 -34.47 -15.71 -0.14
C SER A 61 -35.99 -15.75 -0.23
N LYS A 62 -36.55 -15.41 -1.40
CA LYS A 62 -38.02 -15.47 -1.61
C LYS A 62 -38.60 -16.89 -1.47
N ARG A 63 -37.80 -17.93 -1.67
CA ARG A 63 -38.23 -19.33 -1.61
C ARG A 63 -38.22 -19.90 -0.20
N THR A 64 -37.26 -19.51 0.62
CA THR A 64 -37.04 -20.08 1.96
C THR A 64 -37.32 -19.10 3.09
N GLY A 65 -37.46 -17.80 2.82
CA GLY A 65 -37.60 -16.75 3.83
C GLY A 65 -36.31 -16.40 4.58
N GLU A 66 -35.31 -17.29 4.54
CA GLU A 66 -34.03 -17.14 5.22
C GLU A 66 -33.07 -16.17 4.52
N ARG A 67 -32.07 -15.67 5.27
CA ARG A 67 -31.02 -14.80 4.73
C ARG A 67 -30.28 -15.46 3.57
N CYS A 68 -30.02 -14.68 2.52
CA CYS A 68 -29.32 -15.18 1.36
C CYS A 68 -27.87 -15.54 1.70
N GLN A 69 -27.52 -16.82 1.54
CA GLN A 69 -26.17 -17.34 1.78
C GLN A 69 -25.16 -16.96 0.69
N ARG A 70 -25.59 -16.26 -0.39
CA ARG A 70 -24.68 -15.81 -1.45
C ARG A 70 -23.88 -14.59 -0.98
N LYS A 71 -22.67 -14.47 -1.52
CA LYS A 71 -21.79 -13.33 -1.27
C LYS A 71 -22.34 -12.05 -1.90
N ALA A 72 -22.25 -10.94 -1.19
CA ALA A 72 -22.54 -9.63 -1.76
C ALA A 72 -21.51 -9.25 -2.84
N ILE A 73 -21.87 -8.32 -3.71
CA ILE A 73 -20.88 -7.72 -4.63
C ILE A 73 -19.82 -6.95 -3.81
N LEU A 74 -18.61 -6.82 -4.36
CA LEU A 74 -17.56 -6.01 -3.74
C LEU A 74 -18.06 -4.57 -3.56
N GLY A 75 -17.95 -4.03 -2.34
CA GLY A 75 -18.43 -2.68 -2.00
C GLY A 75 -19.96 -2.56 -1.83
N GLY A 76 -20.71 -3.64 -2.04
CA GLY A 76 -22.16 -3.67 -1.92
C GLY A 76 -22.67 -4.54 -0.78
N THR A 77 -23.99 -4.49 -0.54
CA THR A 77 -24.67 -5.23 0.52
C THR A 77 -25.46 -6.44 0.00
N VAL A 78 -25.72 -6.51 -1.30
CA VAL A 78 -26.54 -7.54 -1.94
C VAL A 78 -25.76 -8.32 -3.00
N CYS A 79 -26.13 -9.59 -3.20
CA CYS A 79 -25.55 -10.42 -4.25
C CYS A 79 -26.11 -10.06 -5.63
N LYS A 80 -25.47 -10.54 -6.70
CA LYS A 80 -25.92 -10.30 -8.09
C LYS A 80 -27.39 -10.70 -8.32
N HIS A 81 -27.87 -11.76 -7.68
CA HIS A 81 -29.25 -12.25 -7.81
C HIS A 81 -30.28 -11.43 -7.04
N HIS A 82 -29.88 -10.72 -5.98
CA HIS A 82 -30.76 -9.86 -5.18
C HIS A 82 -30.54 -8.37 -5.50
N GLY A 83 -30.21 -8.06 -6.77
CA GLY A 83 -30.11 -6.69 -7.26
C GLY A 83 -28.70 -6.09 -7.29
N GLY A 84 -27.67 -6.83 -6.89
CA GLY A 84 -26.27 -6.35 -6.97
C GLY A 84 -25.76 -6.16 -8.40
N ALA A 85 -26.46 -6.69 -9.40
CA ALA A 85 -26.11 -6.48 -10.81
C ALA A 85 -26.58 -5.13 -11.37
N VAL A 86 -27.51 -4.45 -10.68
CA VAL A 86 -28.15 -3.22 -11.16
C VAL A 86 -27.13 -2.08 -11.24
N PRO A 87 -27.12 -1.27 -12.31
CA PRO A 87 -26.13 -0.21 -12.51
C PRO A 87 -25.98 0.75 -11.31
N GLN A 88 -27.11 1.21 -10.74
CA GLN A 88 -27.10 2.11 -9.59
C GLN A 88 -26.43 1.49 -8.35
N VAL A 89 -26.63 0.19 -8.11
CA VAL A 89 -26.05 -0.53 -6.96
C VAL A 89 -24.55 -0.72 -7.17
N LYS A 90 -24.13 -1.00 -8.41
CA LYS A 90 -22.70 -1.08 -8.76
C LYS A 90 -22.00 0.27 -8.65
N ALA A 91 -22.63 1.35 -9.11
CA ALA A 91 -22.10 2.71 -9.00
C ALA A 91 -21.88 3.07 -7.53
N LYS A 92 -22.91 2.91 -6.69
CA LYS A 92 -22.81 3.14 -5.24
C LYS A 92 -21.79 2.25 -4.56
N ALA A 93 -21.68 0.98 -4.98
CA ALA A 93 -20.66 0.08 -4.44
C ALA A 93 -19.24 0.52 -4.81
N ARG A 94 -19.05 1.06 -6.02
CA ARG A 94 -17.78 1.63 -6.47
C ARG A 94 -17.44 2.89 -5.70
N GLU A 95 -18.37 3.83 -5.56
CA GLU A 95 -18.20 5.06 -4.77
C GLU A 95 -17.72 4.72 -3.34
N ARG A 96 -18.30 3.70 -2.70
CA ARG A 96 -17.84 3.24 -1.37
C ARG A 96 -16.42 2.70 -1.37
N MET A 97 -16.02 1.95 -2.41
CA MET A 97 -14.64 1.46 -2.51
C MET A 97 -13.66 2.60 -2.77
N GLU A 98 -14.05 3.58 -3.58
CA GLU A 98 -13.25 4.77 -3.87
C GLU A 98 -13.05 5.62 -2.61
N ALA A 99 -14.10 5.80 -1.80
CA ALA A 99 -14.00 6.48 -0.51
C ALA A 99 -13.04 5.79 0.47
N LEU A 100 -12.79 4.48 0.31
CA LEU A 100 -11.83 3.74 1.14
C LEU A 100 -10.38 3.87 0.66
N ILE A 101 -10.13 4.42 -0.53
CA ILE A 101 -8.77 4.54 -1.07
C ILE A 101 -7.91 5.47 -0.20
N ALA A 102 -8.41 6.67 0.11
CA ALA A 102 -7.69 7.64 0.92
C ALA A 102 -7.30 7.12 2.32
N PRO A 103 -8.23 6.57 3.13
CA PRO A 103 -7.86 6.01 4.43
C PRO A 103 -6.97 4.77 4.31
N ALA A 104 -7.09 3.97 3.24
CA ALA A 104 -6.19 2.84 3.02
C ALA A 104 -4.73 3.28 2.76
N ILE A 105 -4.53 4.38 2.03
CA ILE A 105 -3.20 4.97 1.83
C ILE A 105 -2.63 5.49 3.15
N GLN A 106 -3.46 6.12 3.98
CA GLN A 106 -3.05 6.58 5.31
C GLN A 106 -2.63 5.41 6.20
N GLU A 107 -3.38 4.30 6.22
CA GLU A 107 -2.98 3.12 6.97
C GLU A 107 -1.70 2.47 6.43
N LEU A 108 -1.49 2.50 5.11
CA LEU A 108 -0.23 2.07 4.52
C LEU A 108 0.94 2.93 5.01
N GLN A 109 0.77 4.25 5.07
CA GLN A 109 1.77 5.15 5.65
C GLN A 109 2.03 4.81 7.13
N ASN A 110 0.99 4.52 7.90
CA ASN A 110 1.14 4.13 9.31
C ASN A 110 1.98 2.85 9.46
N ILE A 111 1.79 1.86 8.59
CA ILE A 111 2.59 0.62 8.58
C ILE A 111 4.07 0.90 8.28
N LEU A 112 4.35 1.91 7.44
CA LEU A 112 5.72 2.28 7.07
C LEU A 112 6.44 3.07 8.16
N THR A 113 5.74 3.95 8.87
CA THR A 113 6.35 4.86 9.87
C THR A 113 6.45 4.26 11.26
N LYS A 114 5.52 3.38 11.65
CA LYS A 114 5.56 2.73 12.96
C LYS A 114 6.79 1.84 13.11
N THR A 115 7.39 1.80 14.29
CA THR A 115 8.61 1.02 14.60
C THR A 115 8.32 -0.39 15.11
N ASP A 116 7.10 -0.64 15.59
CA ASP A 116 6.64 -1.90 16.19
C ASP A 116 6.14 -2.95 15.18
N THR A 117 6.11 -2.58 13.90
CA THR A 117 5.53 -3.42 12.85
C THR A 117 6.51 -4.49 12.40
N SER A 118 6.01 -5.70 12.09
CA SER A 118 6.87 -6.80 11.65
C SER A 118 7.63 -6.42 10.38
N ASP A 119 8.92 -6.76 10.32
CA ASP A 119 9.76 -6.46 9.15
C ASP A 119 9.17 -7.05 7.86
N ALA A 120 8.56 -8.22 7.95
CA ALA A 120 7.90 -8.87 6.82
C ALA A 120 6.72 -8.04 6.27
N ASP A 121 5.91 -7.43 7.15
CA ASP A 121 4.77 -6.60 6.71
C ASP A 121 5.23 -5.23 6.22
N ARG A 122 6.28 -4.65 6.83
CA ARG A 122 6.91 -3.42 6.35
C ARG A 122 7.47 -3.58 4.94
N LEU A 123 8.21 -4.67 4.68
CA LEU A 123 8.77 -4.94 3.34
C LEU A 123 7.67 -5.11 2.29
N ARG A 124 6.57 -5.80 2.62
CA ARG A 124 5.42 -5.93 1.71
C ARG A 124 4.77 -4.58 1.42
N ALA A 125 4.60 -3.74 2.43
CA ALA A 125 4.07 -2.40 2.28
C ALA A 125 4.94 -1.54 1.36
N ILE A 126 6.28 -1.62 1.51
CA ILE A 126 7.24 -0.94 0.64
C ILE A 126 7.09 -1.42 -0.81
N THR A 127 7.05 -2.73 -1.06
CA THR A 127 6.86 -3.27 -2.42
C THR A 127 5.57 -2.76 -3.06
N LEU A 128 4.45 -2.77 -2.32
CA LEU A 128 3.16 -2.28 -2.81
C LEU A 128 3.19 -0.80 -3.18
N LEU A 129 3.93 0.02 -2.42
CA LEU A 129 4.09 1.44 -2.72
C LEU A 129 4.91 1.63 -4.01
N LEU A 130 6.04 0.94 -4.13
CA LEU A 130 6.93 1.03 -5.30
C LEU A 130 6.24 0.57 -6.59
N ASP A 131 5.47 -0.52 -6.53
CA ASP A 131 4.70 -1.01 -7.68
C ASP A 131 3.65 0.00 -8.14
N ARG A 132 3.11 0.82 -7.22
CA ARG A 132 2.10 1.84 -7.53
C ARG A 132 2.70 3.15 -8.02
N THR A 133 3.90 3.51 -7.58
CA THR A 133 4.62 4.72 -8.04
C THR A 133 5.36 4.49 -9.35
N GLY A 134 5.36 3.26 -9.88
CA GLY A 134 6.02 2.91 -11.13
C GLY A 134 7.49 2.53 -10.96
N PHE A 135 7.98 2.42 -9.73
CA PHE A 135 9.33 1.96 -9.40
C PHE A 135 9.39 0.45 -9.09
N GLY A 136 8.47 -0.34 -9.67
CA GLY A 136 8.45 -1.78 -9.52
C GLY A 136 9.69 -2.45 -10.14
N ALA A 137 9.84 -3.76 -9.94
CA ALA A 137 11.03 -4.54 -10.31
C ALA A 137 11.47 -4.50 -11.79
N LYS A 138 10.70 -3.86 -12.68
CA LYS A 138 10.98 -3.69 -14.11
C LYS A 138 11.23 -2.23 -14.52
N SER A 139 11.33 -1.31 -13.57
CA SER A 139 11.55 0.09 -13.85
C SER A 139 13.03 0.35 -14.13
N GLU A 140 13.36 0.65 -15.39
CA GLU A 140 14.67 1.16 -15.78
C GLU A 140 14.59 2.69 -15.76
N VAL A 141 15.23 3.31 -14.77
CA VAL A 141 15.32 4.77 -14.69
C VAL A 141 16.52 5.20 -15.54
N GLY A 142 16.27 5.50 -16.81
CA GLY A 142 17.26 6.09 -17.71
C GLY A 142 17.45 7.57 -17.41
N ILE A 143 18.52 7.93 -16.71
CA ILE A 143 18.90 9.33 -16.51
C ILE A 143 19.81 9.74 -17.67
N GLU A 144 19.23 10.23 -18.76
CA GLU A 144 19.98 10.96 -19.79
C GLU A 144 20.23 12.38 -19.30
N VAL A 145 21.31 12.56 -18.55
CA VAL A 145 21.80 13.91 -18.23
C VAL A 145 22.23 14.55 -19.54
N LYS A 146 21.58 15.65 -19.92
CA LYS A 146 21.96 16.38 -21.13
C LYS A 146 23.39 16.87 -20.97
N LYS A 147 24.20 16.73 -22.02
CA LYS A 147 25.66 16.96 -21.98
C LYS A 147 26.06 18.34 -21.39
N TYR A 148 25.19 19.34 -21.49
CA TYR A 148 25.43 20.66 -20.92
C TYR A 148 25.27 20.72 -19.39
N GLU A 149 24.45 19.87 -18.76
CA GLU A 149 24.37 19.78 -17.29
C GLU A 149 25.66 19.17 -16.70
N GLN A 150 26.31 18.26 -17.44
CA GLN A 150 27.62 17.73 -17.05
C GLN A 150 28.71 18.81 -17.08
N ILE A 151 28.59 19.77 -18.01
CA ILE A 151 29.49 20.91 -18.11
C ILE A 151 29.16 21.95 -17.03
N ALA A 152 27.88 22.18 -16.73
CA ALA A 152 27.48 23.11 -15.66
C ALA A 152 28.05 22.68 -14.29
N VAL A 153 28.03 21.39 -13.96
CA VAL A 153 28.63 20.88 -12.71
C VAL A 153 30.15 21.05 -12.69
N SER A 154 30.84 20.85 -13.82
CA SER A 154 32.30 21.03 -13.87
C SER A 154 32.76 22.49 -13.94
N VAL A 155 31.84 23.42 -14.25
CA VAL A 155 32.09 24.86 -14.33
C VAL A 155 31.74 25.60 -13.02
N ILE A 156 31.08 24.95 -12.06
CA ILE A 156 30.98 25.45 -10.69
C ILE A 156 32.39 25.40 -10.09
N ARG A 157 33.13 26.47 -10.31
CA ARG A 157 34.39 26.77 -9.66
C ARG A 157 34.09 26.96 -8.18
N GLU A 158 34.56 26.05 -7.34
CA GLU A 158 34.65 26.30 -5.90
C GLU A 158 35.42 27.62 -5.75
N LEU A 159 34.71 28.68 -5.33
CA LEU A 159 35.38 29.89 -4.91
C LEU A 159 36.25 29.48 -3.72
N PRO A 160 37.59 29.67 -3.77
CA PRO A 160 38.40 29.49 -2.58
C PRO A 160 37.86 30.44 -1.50
N GLU A 161 37.69 29.92 -0.28
CA GLU A 161 37.26 30.66 0.92
C GLU A 161 38.14 31.89 1.26
N ALA A 162 39.20 32.11 0.51
CA ALA A 162 40.10 33.24 0.63
C ALA A 162 39.86 34.25 -0.52
N LEU A 163 38.74 34.95 -0.46
CA LEU A 163 38.67 36.32 -0.97
C LEU A 163 38.72 37.23 0.25
N GLU A 164 39.90 37.80 0.48
CA GLU A 164 40.06 38.98 1.34
C GLU A 164 39.04 40.04 0.92
N GLU A 165 38.45 40.68 1.93
CA GLU A 165 37.45 41.74 1.84
C GLU A 165 37.81 42.74 0.73
N ALA A 166 37.13 42.65 -0.40
CA ALA A 166 37.21 43.68 -1.41
C ALA A 166 36.50 44.92 -0.86
N GLU A 167 37.31 45.93 -0.51
CA GLU A 167 36.86 47.26 -0.12
C GLU A 167 35.93 47.80 -1.22
N ILE A 168 34.68 48.07 -0.83
CA ILE A 168 33.67 48.66 -1.71
C ILE A 168 34.12 50.11 -1.94
N VAL A 169 34.78 50.39 -3.07
CA VAL A 169 34.94 51.77 -3.53
C VAL A 169 33.58 52.23 -4.01
N GLU A 170 32.93 53.08 -3.21
CA GLU A 170 31.77 53.85 -3.63
C GLU A 170 32.19 54.74 -4.81
N ASN A 171 31.88 54.30 -6.03
CA ASN A 171 31.86 55.19 -7.18
C ASN A 171 30.43 55.70 -7.32
N ASP A 172 30.25 56.98 -7.04
CA ASP A 172 29.00 57.72 -7.22
C ASP A 172 28.42 57.52 -8.63
N PRO A 173 27.09 57.45 -8.76
CA PRO A 173 26.42 57.02 -9.98
C PRO A 173 26.29 58.18 -10.98
N ASP A 174 27.13 58.19 -12.02
CA ASP A 174 26.82 58.99 -13.21
C ASP A 174 25.77 58.26 -14.07
N GLU A 175 24.59 58.85 -14.02
CA GLU A 175 23.38 58.65 -14.81
C GLU A 175 23.65 58.20 -16.26
N LYS A 176 23.42 56.92 -16.56
CA LYS A 176 23.11 56.47 -17.92
C LYS A 176 21.76 55.77 -17.92
N THR A 177 20.78 56.54 -18.34
CA THR A 177 19.47 56.07 -18.80
C THR A 177 19.67 54.97 -19.85
N ILE A 178 19.24 53.76 -19.52
CA ILE A 178 18.97 52.72 -20.50
C ILE A 178 17.46 52.78 -20.74
N GLU A 179 17.07 53.30 -21.88
CA GLU A 179 15.69 53.23 -22.34
C GLU A 179 15.35 51.76 -22.62
N VAL A 180 14.61 51.15 -21.70
CA VAL A 180 14.00 49.85 -21.93
C VAL A 180 12.68 50.09 -22.65
N GLU A 181 12.64 49.84 -23.95
CA GLU A 181 11.38 49.72 -24.69
C GLU A 181 10.60 48.52 -24.14
N THR A 182 9.64 48.81 -23.26
CA THR A 182 8.58 47.87 -22.92
C THR A 182 7.62 47.79 -24.09
N LYS A 183 7.81 46.82 -25.00
CA LYS A 183 6.68 46.35 -25.79
C LYS A 183 5.70 45.66 -24.85
N SER A 184 4.70 46.43 -24.45
CA SER A 184 3.50 45.96 -23.79
C SER A 184 2.90 44.79 -24.59
N SER A 185 2.98 43.60 -24.00
CA SER A 185 2.08 42.50 -24.30
C SER A 185 1.06 42.40 -23.17
N GLU A 186 0.40 43.52 -22.88
CA GLU A 186 -0.91 43.52 -22.23
C GLU A 186 -1.92 42.88 -23.20
N ASN A 187 -2.07 41.56 -23.11
CA ASN A 187 -3.27 40.76 -23.44
C ASN A 187 -2.89 39.35 -23.90
N ALA A 188 -2.59 38.47 -22.93
CA ALA A 188 -2.80 37.02 -23.07
C ALA A 188 -2.68 36.35 -21.68
N ILE A 189 -3.50 36.78 -20.74
CA ILE A 189 -3.89 35.91 -19.63
C ILE A 189 -5.26 35.40 -20.04
N GLU A 190 -5.32 34.18 -20.56
CA GLU A 190 -6.59 33.47 -20.72
C GLU A 190 -7.25 33.37 -19.35
N GLU A 191 -8.30 34.16 -19.16
CA GLU A 191 -9.26 33.99 -18.07
C GLU A 191 -9.76 32.55 -18.09
N TRP A 192 -9.40 31.80 -17.06
CA TRP A 192 -10.10 30.57 -16.74
C TRP A 192 -11.58 30.94 -16.54
N PRO A 193 -12.53 30.30 -17.24
CA PRO A 193 -13.93 30.63 -17.11
C PRO A 193 -14.33 30.45 -15.64
N GLY A 194 -14.89 31.54 -15.11
CA GLY A 194 -15.22 31.72 -13.70
C GLY A 194 -15.92 30.51 -13.10
N GLU A 195 -15.46 30.20 -11.90
CA GLU A 195 -16.09 29.29 -10.96
C GLU A 195 -17.56 29.69 -10.81
N ASP A 196 -18.45 28.90 -11.42
CA ASP A 196 -19.90 29.07 -11.31
C ASP A 196 -20.27 29.15 -9.82
N GLN A 197 -20.71 30.33 -9.37
CA GLN A 197 -21.09 30.57 -7.97
C GLN A 197 -22.27 29.68 -7.52
N GLU A 198 -22.97 29.03 -8.46
CA GLU A 198 -23.99 28.00 -8.19
C GLU A 198 -23.40 26.65 -7.72
N ALA A 199 -22.10 26.39 -7.91
CA ALA A 199 -21.46 25.14 -7.47
C ALA A 199 -21.17 25.12 -5.96
N ALA A 200 -20.96 26.29 -5.35
CA ALA A 200 -20.72 26.42 -3.91
C ALA A 200 -21.97 26.10 -3.07
N GLU A 201 -23.17 26.37 -3.58
CA GLU A 201 -24.43 26.01 -2.91
C GLU A 201 -24.81 24.53 -3.05
N ARG A 202 -24.10 23.78 -3.90
CA ARG A 202 -24.35 22.35 -4.12
C ARG A 202 -23.59 21.44 -3.13
N TYR A 203 -22.68 21.99 -2.33
CA TYR A 203 -22.00 21.23 -1.29
C TYR A 203 -22.90 21.13 -0.05
N PRO A 204 -23.32 19.93 0.38
CA PRO A 204 -23.97 19.78 1.66
C PRO A 204 -23.02 20.21 2.76
N ASP A 205 -23.59 20.83 3.81
CA ASP A 205 -22.90 21.40 4.97
C ASP A 205 -21.64 20.64 5.40
N PRO A 206 -20.61 21.33 5.92
CA PRO A 206 -19.42 20.70 6.46
C PRO A 206 -19.81 19.59 7.43
N ILE A 207 -19.29 18.39 7.18
CA ILE A 207 -19.57 17.18 7.96
C ILE A 207 -19.38 17.53 9.45
N PRO A 208 -20.39 17.33 10.31
CA PRO A 208 -20.26 17.65 11.72
C PRO A 208 -19.08 16.88 12.30
N LEU A 209 -18.14 17.62 12.90
CA LEU A 209 -17.00 17.05 13.60
C LEU A 209 -17.52 16.03 14.62
N ILE A 210 -17.15 14.76 14.41
CA ILE A 210 -17.54 13.66 15.30
C ILE A 210 -17.05 14.03 16.71
N PRO A 211 -17.92 14.04 17.74
CA PRO A 211 -17.49 14.32 19.10
C PRO A 211 -16.39 13.33 19.48
N ARG A 212 -15.25 13.85 19.93
CA ARG A 212 -14.15 13.05 20.46
C ARG A 212 -14.73 12.27 21.64
N MET A 213 -14.88 10.95 21.50
CA MET A 213 -15.36 10.10 22.60
C MET A 213 -14.31 10.11 23.70
N GLU A 214 -14.47 11.01 24.68
CA GLU A 214 -13.77 10.98 25.95
C GLU A 214 -14.26 9.76 26.72
N GLY A 215 -13.54 8.65 26.60
CA GLY A 215 -13.91 7.42 27.29
C GLY A 215 -13.34 6.15 26.68
N ALA A 216 -12.05 6.12 26.34
CA ALA A 216 -11.37 4.85 26.14
C ALA A 216 -11.20 4.17 27.51
N ALA A 217 -12.17 3.33 27.87
CA ALA A 217 -12.03 2.40 28.97
C ALA A 217 -10.73 1.60 28.79
N LEU A 218 -9.92 1.55 29.85
CA LEU A 218 -8.69 0.76 29.90
C LEU A 218 -8.95 -0.67 29.37
N PRO A 219 -8.01 -1.25 28.59
CA PRO A 219 -8.18 -2.59 28.06
C PRO A 219 -8.37 -3.61 29.19
N PRO A 220 -9.16 -4.67 28.96
CA PRO A 220 -9.53 -5.63 29.99
C PRO A 220 -8.28 -6.28 30.61
N ARG A 221 -8.33 -6.47 31.94
CA ARG A 221 -7.21 -6.86 32.83
C ARG A 221 -6.41 -8.12 32.46
N HIS A 222 -6.88 -8.93 31.52
CA HIS A 222 -6.14 -10.13 31.07
C HIS A 222 -5.06 -9.82 30.02
N LEU A 223 -4.93 -8.56 29.61
CA LEU A 223 -3.90 -8.06 28.69
C LEU A 223 -2.83 -7.21 29.41
N ARG A 224 -2.70 -7.31 30.74
CA ARG A 224 -1.61 -6.72 31.53
C ARG A 224 -0.66 -7.79 32.03
#